data_AF-A0A368GYC3-F1
#
_entry.id   AF-A0A368GYC3-F1
#
_cell.length_a   1.000
_cell.length_b   1.000
_cell.length_c   1.000
_cell.angle_alpha   90.00
_cell.angle_beta   90.00
_cell.angle_gamma   90.00
#
_symmetry.space_group_name_H-M   'P 1'
#
loop_
_entity.id
_entity.type
_entity.pdbx_description
1 polymer ?
#
loop_
_entity_poly.entity_id
_entity_poly.type
_entity_poly.pdbx_seq_one_letter_code
_entity_poly.pdbx_strand_id
1 'polypeptide(L)'
;MQQFSVVVTCFAEGYGYKRALLLAALDAGYLNSEYLYIMADPNSNGFYAHLAGGSTRAVWIDPNSPGDGRDEEAKDAFKKIFLVSIKESGEHEGPYRNFSQEVVSRMKDPPFSCITDCEGGKFAAASQYAPQLHDAFYTYARALNSTLSSDPNAVGDGKALLRNIKMNFEDLEPVKPSSRIH
;
A
#
# COMPACT_ATOMS: atom_id res chain seq x y z
N MET A 1 40.95 -3.32 -0.48
CA MET A 1 39.57 -3.39 -1.01
C MET A 1 38.65 -3.09 0.16
N GLN A 2 37.94 -1.97 0.13
CA GLN A 2 36.92 -1.68 1.14
C GLN A 2 35.68 -2.50 0.79
N GLN A 3 35.24 -3.35 1.72
CA GLN A 3 34.08 -4.21 1.51
C GLN A 3 32.83 -3.42 1.91
N PHE A 4 31.88 -3.31 0.99
CA PHE A 4 30.59 -2.67 1.21
C PHE A 4 29.51 -3.76 1.28
N SER A 5 28.62 -3.65 2.26
CA SER A 5 27.59 -4.64 2.55
C SER A 5 26.20 -4.09 2.25
N VAL A 6 25.39 -4.87 1.50
CA VAL A 6 24.00 -4.53 1.22
C VAL A 6 23.09 -5.39 2.08
N VAL A 7 22.22 -4.75 2.85
CA VAL A 7 21.22 -5.39 3.72
C VAL A 7 19.84 -5.13 3.13
N VAL A 8 19.22 -6.18 2.60
CA VAL A 8 17.86 -6.12 2.04
C VAL A 8 16.89 -6.79 3.00
N THR A 9 15.84 -6.07 3.40
CA THR A 9 14.87 -6.60 4.39
C THR A 9 13.44 -6.32 3.98
N CYS A 10 12.54 -7.19 4.43
CA CYS A 10 11.09 -7.02 4.32
C CYS A 10 10.50 -7.36 5.69
N PHE A 11 9.77 -6.43 6.29
CA PHE A 11 9.20 -6.59 7.63
C PHE A 11 7.70 -6.36 7.61
N ALA A 12 7.00 -7.07 8.50
CA ALA A 12 5.61 -6.76 8.83
C ALA A 12 5.49 -5.32 9.35
N GLU A 13 4.40 -4.66 8.98
CA GLU A 13 4.15 -3.26 9.31
C GLU A 13 3.37 -3.11 10.62
N GLY A 14 3.35 -1.89 11.17
CA GLY A 14 2.61 -1.57 12.40
C GLY A 14 3.34 -1.91 13.70
N TYR A 15 4.22 -2.92 13.72
CA TYR A 15 4.90 -3.40 14.94
C TYR A 15 6.24 -2.70 15.25
N GLY A 16 6.70 -1.80 14.39
CA GLY A 16 7.96 -1.06 14.61
C GLY A 16 9.24 -1.86 14.30
N TYR A 17 9.17 -3.00 13.61
CA TYR A 17 10.36 -3.80 13.29
C TYR A 17 11.39 -3.07 12.43
N LYS A 18 10.94 -2.30 11.41
CA LYS A 18 11.82 -1.45 10.58
C LYS A 18 12.62 -0.47 11.47
N ARG A 19 11.94 0.17 12.42
CA ARG A 19 12.52 1.09 13.40
C ARG A 19 13.50 0.40 14.34
N ALA A 20 13.12 -0.74 14.90
CA ALA A 20 13.96 -1.51 15.81
C ALA A 20 15.28 -1.93 15.14
N LEU A 21 15.23 -2.38 13.88
CA LEU A 21 16.44 -2.71 13.12
C LEU A 21 17.35 -1.49 12.95
N LEU A 22 16.80 -0.35 12.55
CA LEU A 22 17.63 0.84 12.29
C LEU A 22 18.23 1.44 13.55
N LEU A 23 17.49 1.46 14.66
CA LEU A 23 18.04 1.88 15.95
C LEU A 23 19.13 0.90 16.41
N ALA A 24 18.93 -0.41 16.29
CA ALA A 24 19.96 -1.39 16.62
C ALA A 24 21.21 -1.24 15.73
N ALA A 25 21.03 -0.99 14.43
CA ALA A 25 22.13 -0.74 13.51
C ALA A 25 22.86 0.56 13.83
N LEU A 26 22.14 1.61 14.24
CA LEU A 26 22.71 2.88 14.67
C LEU A 26 23.55 2.70 15.95
N ASP A 27 22.99 2.04 16.96
CA ASP A 27 23.63 1.79 18.27
C ASP A 27 24.91 0.94 18.12
N ALA A 28 24.90 0.00 17.17
CA ALA A 28 26.06 -0.83 16.84
C ALA A 28 27.06 -0.17 15.88
N GLY A 29 26.81 1.06 15.44
CA GLY A 29 27.71 1.80 14.54
C GLY A 29 27.68 1.34 13.08
N TYR A 30 26.67 0.60 12.66
CA TYR A 30 26.49 0.07 11.29
C TYR A 30 25.66 0.98 10.38
N LEU A 31 25.24 2.17 10.83
CA LEU A 31 24.55 3.16 10.01
C LEU A 31 25.54 4.18 9.41
N ASN A 32 26.50 3.68 8.62
CA ASN A 32 27.63 4.42 8.05
C ASN A 32 27.81 4.13 6.54
N SER A 33 28.88 4.66 5.91
CA SER A 33 29.11 4.52 4.46
C SER A 33 29.50 3.12 3.97
N GLU A 34 29.72 2.16 4.87
CA GLU A 34 30.08 0.77 4.56
C GLU A 34 28.85 -0.13 4.40
N TYR A 35 27.67 0.34 4.81
CA TYR A 35 26.42 -0.41 4.76
C TYR A 35 25.34 0.32 3.99
N LEU A 36 24.60 -0.41 3.18
CA LEU A 36 23.39 0.07 2.52
C LEU A 36 22.19 -0.75 2.94
N TYR A 37 21.21 -0.07 3.53
CA TYR A 37 19.95 -0.68 3.91
C TYR A 37 18.91 -0.38 2.84
N ILE A 38 18.32 -1.45 2.30
CA ILE A 38 17.20 -1.40 1.38
C ILE A 38 16.04 -2.14 2.06
N MET A 39 14.94 -1.44 2.26
CA MET A 39 13.72 -2.02 2.82
C MET A 39 12.67 -2.15 1.72
N ALA A 40 12.03 -3.30 1.64
CA ALA A 40 10.86 -3.50 0.80
C ALA A 40 9.59 -3.08 1.56
N ASP A 41 8.74 -2.36 0.86
CA ASP A 41 7.36 -2.07 1.23
C ASP A 41 6.43 -2.62 0.16
N PRO A 42 5.91 -3.84 0.35
CA PRO A 42 5.01 -4.47 -0.60
C PRO A 42 3.58 -3.91 -0.53
N ASN A 43 3.27 -3.07 0.48
CA ASN A 43 1.92 -2.58 0.73
C ASN A 43 1.67 -1.20 0.15
N SER A 44 2.66 -0.60 -0.52
CA SER A 44 2.55 0.74 -1.12
C SER A 44 2.40 1.89 -0.11
N ASN A 45 2.78 1.65 1.15
CA ASN A 45 2.59 2.58 2.27
C ASN A 45 3.75 3.58 2.45
N GLY A 46 4.85 3.37 1.75
CA GLY A 46 6.06 4.16 1.88
C GLY A 46 6.60 4.15 3.31
N PHE A 47 6.93 5.34 3.81
CA PHE A 47 7.43 5.52 5.19
C PHE A 47 6.30 5.67 6.22
N TYR A 48 5.11 5.15 5.91
CA TYR A 48 3.96 5.17 6.81
C TYR A 48 3.47 3.74 7.07
N ALA A 49 2.83 3.55 8.22
CA ALA A 49 2.04 2.38 8.53
C ALA A 49 0.57 2.81 8.57
N HIS A 50 -0.28 2.11 7.83
CA HIS A 50 -1.72 2.33 7.88
C HIS A 50 -2.29 1.78 9.17
N LEU A 51 -3.14 2.57 9.80
CA LEU A 51 -3.84 2.25 11.04
C LEU A 51 -5.33 2.12 10.76
N ALA A 52 -6.04 1.60 11.76
CA ALA A 52 -7.50 1.57 11.76
C ALA A 52 -8.09 2.95 11.43
N GLY A 53 -9.17 2.95 10.63
CA GLY A 53 -9.87 4.17 10.24
C GLY A 53 -9.20 5.02 9.17
N GLY A 54 -8.17 4.51 8.50
CA GLY A 54 -7.46 5.23 7.45
C GLY A 54 -6.48 6.29 7.96
N SER A 55 -6.25 6.32 9.27
CA SER A 55 -5.15 7.11 9.83
C SER A 55 -3.80 6.47 9.51
N THR A 56 -2.74 7.26 9.48
CA THR A 56 -1.39 6.77 9.22
C THR A 56 -0.46 7.18 10.34
N ARG A 57 0.62 6.40 10.52
CA ARG A 57 1.70 6.72 11.46
C ARG A 57 3.03 6.53 10.76
N ALA A 58 3.93 7.50 10.86
CA ALA A 58 5.24 7.37 10.25
C ALA A 58 6.03 6.21 10.88
N VAL A 59 6.81 5.48 10.07
CA VAL A 59 7.49 4.24 10.50
C VAL A 59 8.57 4.45 11.56
N TRP A 60 9.03 5.70 11.76
CA TRP A 60 10.00 6.06 12.79
C TRP A 60 9.37 6.39 14.15
N ILE A 61 8.04 6.52 14.23
CA ILE A 61 7.32 6.77 15.50
C ILE A 61 7.14 5.45 16.25
N ASP A 62 7.49 5.42 17.54
CA ASP A 62 7.31 4.23 18.39
C ASP A 62 5.83 3.80 18.47
N PRO A 63 5.48 2.51 18.22
CA PRO A 63 4.13 2.01 18.45
C PRO A 63 3.70 1.93 19.91
N ASN A 64 4.64 1.94 20.85
CA ASN A 64 4.35 1.68 22.25
C ASN A 64 3.86 2.92 22.99
N SER A 65 3.06 2.68 24.04
CA SER A 65 2.65 3.71 24.99
C SER A 65 2.95 3.21 26.42
N PRO A 66 3.85 3.89 27.17
CA PRO A 66 4.68 5.03 26.74
C PRO A 66 5.72 4.63 25.68
N GLY A 67 6.14 5.59 24.85
CA GLY A 67 7.20 5.40 23.86
C GLY A 67 8.60 5.51 24.48
N ASP A 68 9.62 5.06 23.75
CA ASP A 68 11.02 5.03 24.18
C ASP A 68 11.77 6.39 24.11
N GLY A 69 11.14 7.43 23.56
CA GLY A 69 11.72 8.77 23.44
C GLY A 69 12.73 8.95 22.30
N ARG A 70 12.87 7.98 21.39
CA ARG A 70 13.89 7.97 20.31
C ARG A 70 13.35 8.33 18.92
N ASP A 71 12.17 8.93 18.82
CA ASP A 71 11.51 9.15 17.52
C ASP A 71 12.29 10.05 16.55
N GLU A 72 12.94 11.12 17.04
CA GLU A 72 13.77 11.98 16.19
C GLU A 72 15.06 11.29 15.75
N GLU A 73 15.68 10.49 16.63
CA GLU A 73 16.85 9.70 16.29
C GLU A 73 16.51 8.62 15.25
N ALA A 74 15.37 7.94 15.43
CA ALA A 74 14.86 7.00 14.45
C ALA A 74 14.61 7.69 13.10
N LYS A 75 13.98 8.86 13.10
CA LYS A 75 13.72 9.64 11.89
C LYS A 75 15.03 9.96 11.15
N ASP A 76 16.06 10.37 11.86
CA ASP A 76 17.39 10.63 11.29
C ASP A 76 18.06 9.35 10.75
N ALA A 77 17.82 8.20 11.37
CA ALA A 77 18.27 6.92 10.85
C ALA A 77 17.55 6.54 9.54
N PHE A 78 16.24 6.74 9.47
CA PHE A 78 15.44 6.46 8.26
C PHE A 78 15.83 7.33 7.05
N LYS A 79 16.39 8.53 7.27
CA LYS A 79 16.93 9.37 6.18
C LYS A 79 18.14 8.73 5.45
N LYS A 80 18.77 7.71 6.03
CA LYS A 80 19.99 7.08 5.50
C LYS A 80 19.73 5.76 4.76
N ILE A 81 18.47 5.41 4.49
CA ILE A 81 18.11 4.14 3.88
C ILE A 81 17.33 4.33 2.58
N PHE A 82 17.28 3.27 1.77
CA PHE A 82 16.35 3.20 0.64
C PHE A 82 15.12 2.38 1.02
N LEU A 83 13.95 2.89 0.66
CA LEU A 83 12.70 2.15 0.71
C LEU A 83 12.22 1.92 -0.71
N VAL A 84 11.97 0.66 -1.05
CA VAL A 84 11.37 0.25 -2.32
C VAL A 84 9.90 0.01 -2.06
N SER A 85 9.06 0.89 -2.58
CA SER A 85 7.61 0.83 -2.46
C SER A 85 6.99 0.88 -3.85
N ILE A 86 5.86 0.20 -4.02
CA ILE A 86 5.01 0.37 -5.20
C ILE A 86 4.26 1.68 -4.97
N LYS A 87 4.33 2.62 -5.91
CA LYS A 87 3.73 3.94 -5.72
C LYS A 87 2.20 3.79 -5.70
N GLU A 88 1.56 4.05 -4.56
CA GLU A 88 0.19 4.55 -4.57
C GLU A 88 0.20 5.84 -5.39
N SER A 89 -0.62 5.90 -6.44
CA SER A 89 -0.93 7.19 -7.05
C SER A 89 -1.37 8.14 -5.94
N GLY A 90 -0.64 9.25 -5.77
CA GLY A 90 -1.07 10.33 -4.88
C GLY A 90 -2.46 10.83 -5.25
N GLU A 91 -3.05 11.72 -4.42
CA GLU A 91 -4.41 12.28 -4.54
C GLU A 91 -5.15 11.87 -5.82
N HIS A 92 -6.12 10.97 -5.66
CA HIS A 92 -6.95 10.49 -6.76
C HIS A 92 -7.64 11.70 -7.41
N GLU A 93 -7.10 12.19 -8.52
CA GLU A 93 -7.74 13.20 -9.36
C GLU A 93 -8.82 12.51 -10.22
N GLY A 94 -9.92 13.21 -10.51
CA GLY A 94 -11.00 12.69 -11.34
C GLY A 94 -12.11 11.96 -10.56
N PRO A 95 -12.84 11.01 -11.19
CA PRO A 95 -14.10 10.46 -10.66
C PRO A 95 -13.93 9.66 -9.35
N TYR A 96 -12.69 9.35 -8.97
CA TYR A 96 -12.36 8.47 -7.87
C TYR A 96 -11.84 9.17 -6.61
N ARG A 97 -11.86 10.51 -6.59
CA ARG A 97 -11.43 11.32 -5.43
C ARG A 97 -12.09 10.88 -4.12
N ASN A 98 -13.32 10.38 -4.19
CA ASN A 98 -14.12 10.00 -3.03
C ASN A 98 -14.30 8.47 -2.88
N PHE A 99 -13.47 7.65 -3.55
CA PHE A 99 -13.65 6.20 -3.61
C PHE A 99 -13.76 5.54 -2.22
N SER A 100 -12.86 5.88 -1.30
CA SER A 100 -12.87 5.32 0.06
C SER A 100 -14.16 5.64 0.82
N GLN A 101 -14.66 6.88 0.72
CA GLN A 101 -15.92 7.26 1.38
C GLN A 101 -17.14 6.58 0.73
N GLU A 102 -17.11 6.39 -0.59
CA GLU A 102 -18.18 5.70 -1.29
C GLU A 102 -18.24 4.22 -0.89
N VAL A 103 -17.10 3.54 -0.82
CA VAL A 103 -17.02 2.15 -0.34
C VAL A 103 -17.61 2.04 1.06
N VAL A 104 -17.16 2.87 2.01
CA VAL A 104 -17.67 2.87 3.39
C VAL A 104 -19.17 3.15 3.44
N SER A 105 -19.67 4.08 2.62
CA SER A 105 -21.11 4.37 2.55
C SER A 105 -21.91 3.17 2.04
N ARG A 106 -21.43 2.51 0.97
CA ARG A 106 -22.12 1.38 0.33
C ARG A 106 -22.06 0.09 1.14
N MET A 107 -21.17 -0.02 2.12
CA MET A 107 -21.17 -1.17 3.06
C MET A 107 -22.50 -1.30 3.82
N LYS A 108 -23.29 -0.22 3.93
CA LYS A 108 -24.63 -0.22 4.54
C LYS A 108 -25.70 -0.84 3.64
N ASP A 109 -25.43 -0.93 2.35
CA ASP A 109 -26.36 -1.48 1.37
C ASP A 109 -26.26 -3.03 1.32
N PRO A 110 -27.30 -3.74 0.84
CA PRO A 110 -27.20 -5.16 0.56
C PRO A 110 -26.07 -5.45 -0.46
N PRO A 111 -25.38 -6.62 -0.36
CA PRO A 111 -25.65 -7.74 0.54
C PRO A 111 -24.97 -7.63 1.91
N PHE A 112 -24.16 -6.58 2.15
CA PHE A 112 -23.36 -6.47 3.35
C PHE A 112 -24.17 -5.96 4.54
N SER A 113 -25.07 -4.99 4.33
CA SER A 113 -25.94 -4.42 5.36
C SER A 113 -25.20 -4.07 6.67
N CYS A 114 -23.95 -3.62 6.54
CA CYS A 114 -23.07 -3.37 7.66
C CYS A 114 -23.39 -2.00 8.27
N ILE A 115 -24.30 -2.00 9.23
CA ILE A 115 -24.76 -0.79 9.93
C ILE A 115 -24.03 -0.71 11.27
N THR A 116 -24.41 -1.54 12.24
CA THR A 116 -23.84 -1.52 13.59
C THR A 116 -22.42 -2.05 13.66
N ASP A 117 -22.09 -3.08 12.87
CA ASP A 117 -20.79 -3.76 12.97
C ASP A 117 -19.65 -2.96 12.31
N CYS A 118 -20.00 -2.02 11.42
CA CYS A 118 -19.08 -1.10 10.76
C CYS A 118 -19.17 0.32 11.36
N GLU A 119 -19.79 0.50 12.52
CA GLU A 119 -19.84 1.80 13.20
C GLU A 119 -18.51 2.16 13.88
N GLY A 120 -18.21 3.46 13.91
CA GLY A 120 -17.07 4.02 14.63
C GLY A 120 -15.84 4.28 13.76
N GLY A 121 -14.88 5.01 14.35
CA GLY A 121 -13.71 5.53 13.62
C GLY A 121 -12.83 4.45 12.97
N LYS A 122 -12.82 3.22 13.52
CA LYS A 122 -12.02 2.09 12.99
C LYS A 122 -12.41 1.71 11.55
N PHE A 123 -13.65 1.95 11.15
CA PHE A 123 -14.20 1.57 9.84
C PHE A 123 -14.46 2.79 8.94
N ALA A 124 -13.88 3.95 9.29
CA ALA A 124 -14.11 5.20 8.58
C ALA A 124 -13.43 5.30 7.20
N ALA A 125 -12.64 4.30 6.81
CA ALA A 125 -11.95 4.26 5.53
C ALA A 125 -11.97 2.84 4.94
N ALA A 126 -11.97 2.76 3.61
CA ALA A 126 -11.76 1.53 2.90
C ALA A 126 -10.36 0.95 3.16
N SER A 127 -10.22 -0.35 2.89
CA SER A 127 -8.91 -1.02 2.91
C SER A 127 -7.96 -0.40 1.87
N GLN A 128 -6.66 -0.36 2.19
CA GLN A 128 -5.60 -0.01 1.23
C GLN A 128 -5.59 -0.92 -0.01
N TYR A 129 -6.20 -2.11 0.07
CA TYR A 129 -6.33 -3.05 -1.06
C TYR A 129 -7.62 -2.88 -1.87
N ALA A 130 -8.52 -2.00 -1.44
CA ALA A 130 -9.82 -1.80 -2.10
C ALA A 130 -9.68 -1.24 -3.54
N PRO A 131 -8.76 -0.30 -3.82
CA PRO A 131 -8.56 0.18 -5.19
C PRO A 131 -8.15 -0.92 -6.17
N GLN A 132 -7.18 -1.76 -5.79
CA GLN A 132 -6.68 -2.85 -6.63
C GLN A 132 -7.75 -3.92 -6.87
N LEU A 133 -8.59 -4.18 -5.86
CA LEU A 133 -9.75 -5.07 -6.04
C LEU A 133 -10.76 -4.49 -7.03
N HIS A 134 -11.06 -3.18 -6.93
CA HIS A 134 -11.93 -2.50 -7.87
C HIS A 134 -11.39 -2.61 -9.30
N ASP A 135 -10.10 -2.33 -9.50
CA ASP A 135 -9.47 -2.37 -10.83
C ASP A 135 -9.43 -3.78 -11.41
N ALA A 136 -9.19 -4.80 -10.57
CA ALA A 136 -9.29 -6.20 -10.98
C ALA A 136 -10.71 -6.56 -11.48
N PHE A 137 -11.75 -6.14 -10.76
CA PHE A 137 -13.14 -6.36 -11.17
C PHE A 137 -13.51 -5.57 -12.43
N TYR A 138 -13.07 -4.32 -12.54
CA TYR A 138 -13.30 -3.50 -13.72
C TYR A 138 -12.64 -4.10 -14.97
N THR A 139 -11.40 -4.59 -14.84
CA THR A 139 -10.68 -5.33 -15.88
C THR A 139 -11.46 -6.57 -16.31
N TYR A 140 -11.93 -7.36 -15.34
CA TYR A 140 -12.74 -8.54 -15.60
C TYR A 140 -14.01 -8.20 -16.36
N ALA A 141 -14.76 -7.17 -15.95
CA ALA A 141 -16.00 -6.76 -16.60
C ALA A 141 -15.77 -6.34 -18.06
N ARG A 142 -14.69 -5.60 -18.33
CA ARG A 142 -14.32 -5.22 -19.71
C ARG A 142 -13.93 -6.43 -20.57
N ALA A 143 -13.15 -7.36 -20.01
CA ALA A 143 -12.75 -8.58 -20.69
C ALA A 143 -13.97 -9.46 -21.00
N LEU A 144 -14.89 -9.60 -20.03
CA LEU A 144 -16.13 -10.35 -20.19
C LEU A 144 -17.01 -9.73 -21.28
N ASN A 145 -17.20 -8.41 -21.28
CA ASN A 145 -17.97 -7.72 -22.31
C ASN A 145 -17.39 -7.96 -23.72
N SER A 146 -16.06 -7.85 -23.88
CA SER A 146 -15.39 -8.15 -25.15
C SER A 146 -15.56 -9.61 -25.59
N THR A 147 -15.50 -10.54 -24.62
CA THR A 147 -15.68 -11.98 -24.85
C THR A 147 -17.09 -12.29 -25.32
N LEU A 148 -18.12 -11.80 -24.62
CA LEU A 148 -19.52 -12.01 -24.94
C LEU A 148 -19.98 -11.28 -26.20
N SER A 149 -19.31 -10.18 -26.57
CA SER A 149 -19.53 -9.51 -27.85
C SER A 149 -19.06 -10.34 -29.04
N SER A 150 -18.08 -11.23 -28.83
CA SER A 150 -17.56 -12.14 -29.86
C SER A 150 -18.33 -13.45 -29.89
N ASP A 151 -18.66 -14.01 -28.72
CA ASP A 151 -19.49 -15.20 -28.57
C ASP A 151 -20.38 -15.07 -27.31
N PRO A 152 -21.70 -14.84 -27.47
CA PRO A 152 -22.63 -14.72 -26.35
C PRO A 152 -22.68 -15.94 -25.41
N ASN A 153 -22.23 -17.11 -25.86
CA ASN A 153 -22.24 -18.35 -25.06
C ASN A 153 -20.92 -18.59 -24.31
N ALA A 154 -19.92 -17.73 -24.46
CA ALA A 154 -18.58 -17.89 -23.90
C ALA A 154 -18.44 -17.46 -22.43
N VAL A 155 -19.53 -17.31 -21.67
CA VAL A 155 -19.50 -16.86 -20.26
C VAL A 155 -18.65 -17.76 -19.36
N GLY A 156 -18.57 -19.06 -19.68
CA GLY A 156 -17.73 -20.04 -18.97
C GLY A 156 -16.36 -20.29 -19.61
N ASP A 157 -16.04 -19.65 -20.73
CA ASP A 157 -14.77 -19.85 -21.43
C ASP A 157 -13.67 -18.93 -20.84
N GLY A 158 -13.01 -19.43 -19.80
CA GLY A 158 -11.91 -18.73 -19.16
C GLY A 158 -10.73 -18.44 -20.10
N LYS A 159 -10.50 -19.24 -21.15
CA LYS A 159 -9.41 -18.98 -22.10
C LYS A 159 -9.75 -17.81 -23.01
N ALA A 160 -11.00 -17.75 -23.50
CA ALA A 160 -11.48 -16.62 -24.28
C ALA A 160 -11.46 -15.33 -23.44
N LEU A 161 -11.86 -15.41 -22.17
CA LEU A 161 -11.81 -14.28 -21.24
C LEU A 161 -10.39 -13.78 -21.01
N LEU A 162 -9.44 -14.66 -20.68
CA LEU A 162 -8.03 -14.29 -20.46
C LEU A 162 -7.41 -13.63 -21.69
N ARG A 163 -7.74 -14.09 -22.91
CA ARG A 163 -7.27 -13.46 -24.16
C ARG A 163 -7.82 -12.06 -24.38
N ASN A 164 -8.96 -11.74 -23.78
CA ASN A 164 -9.63 -10.43 -23.89
C ASN A 164 -9.29 -9.47 -22.76
N ILE A 165 -8.47 -9.87 -21.78
CA ILE A 165 -7.96 -8.96 -20.75
C ILE A 165 -7.04 -7.92 -21.43
N LYS A 166 -7.47 -6.66 -21.42
CA LYS A 166 -6.67 -5.53 -21.87
C LYS A 166 -5.99 -4.89 -20.67
N MET A 167 -4.67 -4.81 -20.70
CA MET A 167 -3.86 -4.28 -19.58
C MET A 167 -3.75 -2.75 -19.54
N ASN A 168 -4.28 -2.05 -20.55
CA ASN A 168 -4.24 -0.58 -20.60
C ASN A 168 -5.66 -0.01 -20.51
N PHE A 169 -5.94 0.74 -19.45
CA PHE A 169 -7.15 1.52 -19.23
C PHE A 169 -6.92 2.56 -18.12
N GLU A 170 -7.86 3.48 -17.97
CA GLU A 170 -7.87 4.42 -16.84
C GLU A 170 -8.36 3.66 -15.61
N ASP A 171 -7.47 3.54 -14.61
CA ASP A 171 -7.61 2.77 -13.39
C ASP A 171 -7.44 3.66 -12.15
N LEU A 172 -7.68 3.11 -10.95
CA LEU A 172 -7.52 3.85 -9.70
C LEU A 172 -6.05 4.12 -9.37
N GLU A 173 -5.13 3.32 -9.93
CA GLU A 173 -3.69 3.39 -9.66
C GLU A 173 -2.83 3.65 -10.92
N PRO A 174 -2.86 4.87 -11.50
CA PRO A 174 -2.02 5.19 -12.65
C PRO A 174 -0.52 5.18 -12.29
N VAL A 175 0.25 4.33 -12.96
CA VAL A 175 1.71 4.23 -12.79
C VAL A 175 2.40 5.50 -13.34
N LYS A 176 2.85 6.41 -12.46
CA LYS A 176 3.76 7.53 -12.80
C LYS A 176 5.16 7.39 -12.17
N PRO A 177 6.25 7.67 -12.91
CA PRO A 177 7.63 7.62 -12.36
C PRO A 177 7.83 8.49 -11.12
N SER A 178 8.70 8.04 -10.22
CA SER A 178 8.90 8.50 -8.83
C SER A 178 9.49 9.92 -8.67
N SER A 179 9.11 10.62 -7.59
CA SER A 179 9.73 11.83 -7.04
C SER A 179 10.36 11.56 -5.66
N ARG A 180 11.53 12.14 -5.42
CA ARG A 180 12.35 12.03 -4.18
C ARG A 180 11.65 12.67 -2.97
N ILE A 181 11.94 12.18 -1.77
CA ILE A 181 11.63 12.87 -0.53
C ILE A 181 12.50 14.13 -0.45
N HIS A 182 11.86 15.28 -0.20
CA HIS A 182 12.50 16.56 0.10
C HIS A 182 12.75 16.71 1.60
#